data_AF-A0A7S2SCV4-F1
#
_entry.id   AF-A0A7S2SCV4-F1
#
_cell.length_a   1.000
_cell.length_b   1.000
_cell.length_c   1.000
_cell.angle_alpha   90.00
_cell.angle_beta   90.00
_cell.angle_gamma   90.00
#
_symmetry.space_group_name_H-M   'P 1'
#
loop_
_entity.id
_entity.type
_entity.pdbx_description
1 polymer ?
#
loop_
_entity_poly.entity_id
_entity_poly.type
_entity_poly.pdbx_seq_one_letter_code
_entity_poly.pdbx_strand_id
1 'polypeptide(L)'
;LWGRAGRHGIWRTACGAEAPRAWISSEPQLPPSARVVVVGGGVIGCSVAYHLAAMGWQDVLVLERDRLTSGTTWHAAGLMVTYGSLSETSTEMRKYTKQLYKDIEEETGQSSGFKPVGFIEVATSPDRLEEFRRGSVF
;
A
#
# COMPACT_ATOMS: atom_id res chain seq x y z
N LEU A 1 0.79 -8.91 -6.90
CA LEU A 1 -0.06 -8.05 -6.04
C LEU A 1 -1.36 -7.56 -6.66
N TRP A 2 -1.39 -6.60 -7.59
CA TRP A 2 -2.66 -5.92 -7.95
C TRP A 2 -3.26 -6.31 -9.33
N GLY A 3 -2.60 -7.19 -10.08
CA GLY A 3 -2.95 -7.48 -11.48
C GLY A 3 -4.05 -8.53 -11.72
N ARG A 4 -4.40 -9.36 -10.74
CA ARG A 4 -5.37 -10.48 -10.90
C ARG A 4 -6.62 -10.40 -10.02
N ALA A 5 -6.93 -9.24 -9.45
CA ALA A 5 -8.28 -9.01 -8.93
C ALA A 5 -9.18 -8.67 -10.13
N GLY A 6 -10.13 -9.56 -10.41
CA GLY A 6 -11.18 -9.38 -11.41
C GLY A 6 -11.98 -8.09 -11.18
N ARG A 7 -12.75 -7.72 -12.20
CA ARG A 7 -13.61 -6.53 -12.23
C ARG A 7 -14.42 -6.43 -10.93
N HIS A 8 -14.35 -5.26 -10.28
CA HIS A 8 -15.05 -4.84 -9.06
C HIS A 8 -14.51 -5.45 -7.75
N GLY A 9 -13.60 -4.73 -7.09
CA GLY A 9 -13.08 -5.08 -5.76
C GLY A 9 -13.66 -4.18 -4.67
N ILE A 10 -14.73 -4.64 -4.00
CA ILE A 10 -15.13 -4.16 -2.68
C ILE A 10 -14.57 -5.18 -1.67
N TRP A 11 -13.74 -4.74 -0.74
CA TRP A 11 -13.25 -5.59 0.35
C TRP A 11 -14.29 -5.59 1.48
N ARG A 12 -14.92 -6.75 1.73
CA ARG A 12 -15.62 -7.04 3.00
C ARG A 12 -14.87 -8.19 3.68
N THR A 13 -14.22 -7.93 4.80
CA THR A 13 -13.76 -8.97 5.73
C THR A 13 -14.97 -9.49 6.49
N ALA A 14 -15.57 -10.58 6.02
CA ALA A 14 -16.50 -11.37 6.80
C ALA A 14 -15.72 -12.47 7.52
N CYS A 15 -15.44 -12.27 8.81
CA CYS A 15 -15.05 -13.34 9.71
C CYS A 15 -16.35 -14.07 10.10
N GLY A 16 -16.55 -15.29 9.59
CA GLY A 16 -17.71 -16.13 9.94
C GLY A 16 -18.16 -17.05 8.81
N ALA A 17 -18.06 -18.35 9.09
CA ALA A 17 -18.58 -19.54 8.41
C ALA A 17 -19.51 -19.42 7.18
N GLU A 18 -19.23 -20.30 6.21
CA GLU A 18 -20.04 -20.73 5.05
C GLU A 18 -20.16 -19.74 3.87
N ALA A 19 -19.59 -20.16 2.73
CA ALA A 19 -19.67 -19.45 1.46
C ALA A 19 -20.93 -19.87 0.68
N PRO A 20 -21.89 -18.96 0.41
CA PRO A 20 -22.93 -19.22 -0.57
C PRO A 20 -22.44 -18.87 -1.97
N ARG A 21 -22.72 -19.77 -2.92
CA ARG A 21 -22.61 -19.55 -4.37
C ARG A 21 -23.59 -18.44 -4.82
N ALA A 22 -23.19 -17.71 -5.88
CA ALA A 22 -23.82 -16.49 -6.44
C ALA A 22 -23.61 -15.27 -5.51
N TRP A 23 -23.32 -14.04 -5.95
CA TRP A 23 -24.01 -13.21 -6.94
C TRP A 23 -23.06 -12.12 -7.47
N ILE A 24 -22.82 -12.04 -8.78
CA ILE A 24 -22.33 -10.79 -9.40
C ILE A 24 -23.58 -9.95 -9.67
N SER A 25 -23.94 -9.05 -8.76
CA SER A 25 -24.90 -7.97 -9.04
C SER A 25 -24.16 -6.79 -9.69
N SER A 26 -24.72 -6.26 -10.76
CA SER A 26 -24.09 -5.32 -11.70
C SER A 26 -24.08 -3.86 -11.26
N GLU A 27 -24.53 -3.53 -10.05
CA GLU A 27 -24.39 -2.20 -9.46
C GLU A 27 -23.83 -2.33 -8.04
N PRO A 28 -22.69 -1.72 -7.72
CA PRO A 28 -22.21 -1.68 -6.34
C PRO A 28 -23.19 -0.85 -5.52
N GLN A 29 -24.03 -1.50 -4.71
CA GLN A 29 -24.85 -0.81 -3.72
C GLN A 29 -23.90 -0.17 -2.69
N LEU A 30 -23.72 1.15 -2.82
CA LEU A 30 -22.98 1.93 -1.86
C LEU A 30 -23.76 1.96 -0.54
N PRO A 31 -23.08 1.86 0.61
CA PRO A 31 -23.74 2.03 1.89
C PRO A 31 -24.34 3.45 1.95
N PRO A 32 -25.51 3.65 2.60
CA PRO A 32 -26.17 4.94 2.67
C PRO A 32 -25.36 6.00 3.43
N SER A 33 -24.43 5.55 4.28
CA SER A 33 -23.50 6.38 5.02
C SER A 33 -22.21 5.60 5.26
N ALA A 34 -21.09 6.32 5.38
CA ALA A 34 -19.83 5.77 5.85
C ALA A 34 -19.15 6.76 6.80
N ARG A 35 -18.52 6.25 7.87
CA ARG A 35 -17.77 7.05 8.85
C ARG A 35 -16.51 7.67 8.23
N VAL A 36 -15.84 6.96 7.33
CA VAL A 36 -14.69 7.47 6.57
C VAL A 36 -14.83 7.11 5.10
N VAL A 37 -14.68 8.10 4.24
CA VAL A 37 -14.61 7.90 2.79
C VAL A 37 -13.19 8.27 2.31
N VAL A 38 -12.48 7.30 1.75
CA VAL A 38 -11.17 7.47 1.14
C VAL A 38 -11.36 7.60 -0.36
N VAL A 39 -10.95 8.73 -0.93
CA VAL A 39 -11.06 9.00 -2.37
C VAL A 39 -9.72 8.68 -3.05
N GLY A 40 -9.71 7.64 -3.88
CA GLY A 40 -8.56 7.13 -4.62
C GLY A 40 -8.13 5.73 -4.16
N GLY A 41 -8.24 4.75 -5.05
CA GLY A 41 -7.83 3.36 -4.88
C GLY A 41 -6.39 3.08 -5.31
N GLY A 42 -5.51 4.07 -5.17
CA GLY A 42 -4.06 3.90 -5.29
C GLY A 42 -3.44 3.32 -4.02
N VAL A 43 -2.13 3.04 -4.04
CA VAL A 43 -1.42 2.44 -2.88
C VAL A 43 -1.60 3.23 -1.58
N ILE A 44 -1.64 4.57 -1.66
CA ILE A 44 -1.85 5.42 -0.49
C ILE A 44 -3.26 5.27 0.08
N GLY A 45 -4.30 5.31 -0.76
CA GLY A 45 -5.68 5.15 -0.30
C GLY A 45 -5.95 3.75 0.25
N CYS A 46 -5.42 2.71 -0.40
CA CYS A 46 -5.46 1.35 0.12
C CYS A 46 -4.71 1.21 1.44
N SER A 47 -3.54 1.86 1.59
CA SER A 47 -2.79 1.88 2.84
C SER A 47 -3.60 2.53 3.96
N VAL A 48 -4.20 3.70 3.71
CA VAL A 48 -5.06 4.37 4.71
C VAL A 48 -6.22 3.46 5.13
N ALA A 49 -6.92 2.84 4.19
CA ALA A 49 -8.02 1.93 4.49
C ALA A 49 -7.56 0.71 5.30
N TYR A 50 -6.41 0.12 4.95
CA TYR A 50 -5.80 -0.99 5.68
C TYR A 50 -5.49 -0.61 7.15
N HIS A 51 -4.84 0.53 7.39
CA HIS A 51 -4.50 0.96 8.75
C HIS A 51 -5.75 1.32 9.57
N LEU A 52 -6.77 1.92 8.95
CA LEU A 52 -8.05 2.16 9.62
C LEU A 52 -8.74 0.86 10.02
N ALA A 53 -8.76 -0.13 9.11
CA ALA A 53 -9.31 -1.46 9.40
C ALA A 53 -8.52 -2.17 10.52
N ALA A 54 -7.18 -2.09 10.51
CA ALA A 54 -6.32 -2.64 11.56
C ALA A 54 -6.57 -1.98 12.93
N MET A 55 -6.96 -0.70 12.96
CA MET A 55 -7.40 0.02 14.16
C MET A 55 -8.84 -0.34 14.60
N GLY A 56 -9.50 -1.29 13.93
CA GLY A 56 -10.85 -1.77 14.26
C GLY A 56 -11.99 -0.95 13.64
N TRP A 57 -11.71 -0.06 12.70
CA TRP A 57 -12.76 0.68 12.00
C TRP A 57 -13.43 -0.23 10.96
N GLN A 58 -14.75 -0.37 11.05
CA GLN A 58 -15.52 -1.25 10.17
C GLN A 58 -16.26 -0.51 9.05
N ASP A 59 -16.39 0.81 9.17
CA ASP A 59 -17.17 1.66 8.26
C ASP A 59 -16.26 2.61 7.46
N VAL A 60 -15.39 1.99 6.66
CA VAL A 60 -14.41 2.68 5.80
C VAL A 60 -14.73 2.33 4.34
N LEU A 61 -15.05 3.34 3.54
CA LEU A 61 -15.38 3.20 2.13
C LEU A 61 -14.24 3.77 1.27
N VAL A 62 -13.68 2.96 0.37
CA VAL A 62 -12.73 3.43 -0.64
C VAL A 62 -13.48 3.63 -1.96
N LEU A 63 -13.42 4.84 -2.51
CA LEU A 63 -13.98 5.20 -3.80
C LEU A 63 -12.86 5.39 -4.81
N GLU A 64 -12.91 4.64 -5.91
CA GLU A 64 -12.00 4.77 -7.05
C GLU A 64 -12.85 5.01 -8.31
N ARG A 65 -12.38 5.89 -9.18
CA ARG A 65 -13.05 6.21 -10.44
C ARG A 65 -12.98 5.04 -11.42
N ASP A 66 -11.83 4.38 -11.48
CA ASP A 66 -11.54 3.33 -12.45
C ASP A 66 -11.24 1.98 -11.76
N ARG A 67 -10.09 1.37 -12.06
CA ARG A 67 -9.59 0.16 -11.39
C ARG A 67 -8.66 0.56 -10.25
N LEU A 68 -8.62 -0.25 -9.19
CA LEU A 68 -7.56 -0.15 -8.18
C LEU A 68 -6.19 -0.10 -8.87
N THR A 69 -5.31 0.76 -8.35
CA THR A 69 -3.96 1.06 -8.84
C THR A 69 -3.84 1.68 -10.23
N SER A 70 -4.94 1.99 -10.93
CA SER A 70 -4.95 2.55 -12.30
C SER A 70 -4.25 3.91 -12.46
N GLY A 71 -4.00 4.63 -11.36
CA GLY A 71 -3.20 5.86 -11.34
C GLY A 71 -1.68 5.63 -11.47
N THR A 72 -0.88 6.31 -10.65
CA THR A 72 0.60 6.19 -10.71
C THR A 72 1.12 4.87 -10.15
N THR A 73 0.33 4.18 -9.33
CA THR A 73 0.76 2.98 -8.61
C THR A 73 1.14 1.83 -9.54
N TRP A 74 0.42 1.60 -10.64
CA TRP A 74 0.71 0.45 -11.50
C TRP A 74 2.02 0.59 -12.30
N HIS A 75 2.40 1.82 -12.62
CA HIS A 75 3.64 2.14 -13.34
C HIS A 75 4.83 2.35 -12.42
N ALA A 76 4.65 2.29 -11.10
CA ALA A 76 5.74 2.50 -10.18
C ALA A 76 6.81 1.40 -10.35
N ALA A 77 8.09 1.79 -10.37
CA ALA A 77 9.20 0.86 -10.46
C ALA A 77 9.31 -0.10 -9.26
N GLY A 78 8.63 0.21 -8.14
CA GLY A 78 8.57 -0.66 -6.96
C GLY A 78 9.81 -0.61 -6.06
N LEU A 79 10.66 0.41 -6.20
CA LEU A 79 11.85 0.56 -5.37
C LEU A 79 11.48 0.99 -3.93
N MET A 80 11.92 0.22 -2.93
CA MET A 80 11.71 0.52 -1.51
C MET A 80 13.05 0.72 -0.80
N VAL A 81 13.46 1.98 -0.66
CA VAL A 81 14.75 2.39 -0.06
C VAL A 81 14.56 3.34 1.12
N THR A 82 15.37 3.16 2.15
CA THR A 82 15.42 4.04 3.34
C THR A 82 16.41 5.19 3.17
N TYR A 83 17.35 5.04 2.23
CA TYR A 83 18.35 6.05 1.88
C TYR A 83 17.72 7.31 1.24
N GLY A 84 18.39 8.46 1.42
CA GLY A 84 17.92 9.74 0.87
C GLY A 84 16.75 10.37 1.65
N SER A 85 16.61 10.04 2.94
CA SER A 85 15.63 10.65 3.82
C SER A 85 16.19 11.95 4.39
N LEU A 86 15.42 13.03 4.31
CA LEU A 86 15.84 14.37 4.78
C LEU A 86 15.50 14.61 6.26
N SER A 87 14.88 13.63 6.93
CA SER A 87 14.51 13.69 8.34
C SER A 87 14.39 12.29 8.94
N GLU A 88 14.60 12.18 10.25
CA GLU A 88 14.42 10.94 11.03
C GLU A 88 13.01 10.36 10.84
N THR A 89 11.97 11.20 10.89
CA THR A 89 10.59 10.76 10.69
C THR A 89 10.40 10.11 9.32
N SER A 90 10.99 10.65 8.25
CA SER A 90 10.93 10.02 6.92
C SER A 90 11.67 8.68 6.89
N THR A 91 12.81 8.57 7.59
CA THR A 91 13.56 7.32 7.69
C THR A 91 12.73 6.25 8.38
N GLU A 92 12.12 6.57 9.51
CA GLU A 92 11.28 5.63 10.26
C GLU A 92 10.03 5.21 9.48
N MET A 93 9.36 6.14 8.78
CA MET A 93 8.24 5.78 7.89
C MET A 93 8.64 4.80 6.78
N ARG A 94 9.83 4.96 6.19
CA ARG A 94 10.34 4.05 5.16
C ARG A 94 10.74 2.69 5.74
N LYS A 95 11.36 2.67 6.92
CA LYS A 95 11.69 1.43 7.65
C LYS A 95 10.40 0.65 7.97
N TYR A 96 9.40 1.34 8.52
CA TYR A 96 8.08 0.77 8.78
C TYR A 96 7.45 0.21 7.50
N THR A 97 7.43 0.97 6.40
CA THR A 97 6.85 0.51 5.14
C THR A 97 7.54 -0.77 4.64
N LYS A 98 8.88 -0.86 4.70
CA LYS A 98 9.60 -2.08 4.33
C LYS A 98 9.22 -3.27 5.20
N GLN A 99 9.06 -3.05 6.51
CA GLN A 99 8.66 -4.09 7.45
C GLN A 99 7.22 -4.55 7.17
N LEU A 100 6.29 -3.62 6.98
CA LEU A 100 4.90 -3.93 6.62
C LEU A 100 4.80 -4.78 5.35
N TYR A 101 5.54 -4.46 4.30
CA TYR A 101 5.52 -5.24 3.05
C TYR A 101 6.07 -6.66 3.20
N LYS A 102 6.91 -6.91 4.22
CA LYS A 102 7.39 -8.24 4.58
C LYS A 102 6.29 -9.02 5.31
N ASP A 103 5.61 -8.38 6.27
CA ASP A 103 4.67 -9.05 7.17
C ASP A 103 3.28 -9.25 6.52
N ILE A 104 2.87 -8.36 5.62
CA ILE A 104 1.54 -8.40 4.99
C ILE A 104 1.30 -9.65 4.13
N GLU A 105 2.37 -10.29 3.63
CA GLU A 105 2.24 -11.56 2.90
C GLU A 105 1.71 -12.66 3.83
N GLU A 106 2.18 -12.70 5.08
CA GLU A 106 1.76 -13.67 6.09
C GLU A 106 0.34 -13.37 6.58
N GLU A 107 0.00 -12.09 6.77
CA GLU A 107 -1.32 -11.67 7.24
C GLU A 107 -2.44 -11.94 6.21
N THR A 108 -2.18 -11.64 4.94
CA THR A 108 -3.21 -11.68 3.89
C THR A 108 -3.20 -12.97 3.06
N GLY A 109 -2.13 -13.77 3.15
CA GLY A 109 -1.88 -14.90 2.28
C GLY A 109 -1.64 -14.51 0.81
N GLN A 110 -1.51 -13.21 0.50
CA GLN A 110 -1.27 -12.69 -0.84
C GLN A 110 0.18 -12.24 -0.98
N SER A 111 0.88 -12.72 -2.01
CA SER A 111 2.26 -12.31 -2.22
C SER A 111 2.37 -10.84 -2.61
N SER A 112 3.12 -10.09 -1.78
CA SER A 112 3.60 -8.73 -1.93
C SER A 112 4.66 -8.60 -3.02
N GLY A 113 5.39 -9.67 -3.31
CA GLY A 113 6.48 -9.65 -4.28
C GLY A 113 7.66 -8.81 -3.80
N PHE A 114 7.69 -8.45 -2.51
CA PHE A 114 8.80 -7.74 -1.89
C PHE A 114 10.04 -8.63 -1.87
N LYS A 115 11.19 -8.07 -2.27
CA LYS A 115 12.48 -8.74 -2.23
C LYS A 115 13.50 -7.85 -1.52
N PRO A 116 14.03 -8.25 -0.34
CA PRO A 116 15.02 -7.45 0.39
C PRO A 116 16.42 -7.60 -0.21
N VAL A 117 16.64 -7.02 -1.40
CA VAL A 117 17.89 -7.18 -2.18
C VAL A 117 18.95 -6.10 -1.90
N GLY A 118 18.65 -5.15 -1.01
CA GLY A 118 19.53 -4.00 -0.75
C GLY A 118 19.45 -2.92 -1.82
N PHE A 119 20.28 -1.89 -1.67
CA PHE A 119 20.37 -0.74 -2.57
C PHE A 119 21.78 -0.15 -2.51
N ILE A 120 22.31 0.23 -3.67
CA ILE A 120 23.64 0.85 -3.80
C ILE A 120 23.48 2.09 -4.68
N GLU A 121 23.91 3.24 -4.16
CA GLU A 121 24.04 4.48 -4.93
C GLU A 121 25.52 4.86 -5.04
N VAL A 122 25.99 5.15 -6.26
CA VAL A 122 27.41 5.39 -6.53
C VAL A 122 27.66 6.90 -6.66
N ALA A 123 28.60 7.42 -5.87
CA ALA A 123 29.07 8.80 -6.02
C ALA A 123 30.13 8.87 -7.13
N THR A 124 29.86 9.65 -8.18
CA THR A 124 30.79 9.85 -9.30
C THR A 124 31.63 11.12 -9.17
N SER A 125 31.44 11.92 -8.12
CA SER A 125 32.20 13.12 -7.82
C SER A 125 32.42 13.29 -6.30
N PRO A 126 33.47 14.03 -5.89
CA PRO A 126 33.69 14.35 -4.48
C PRO A 126 32.51 15.09 -3.83
N ASP A 127 31.88 16.01 -4.57
CA ASP A 127 30.71 16.76 -4.08
C ASP A 127 29.52 15.85 -3.79
N ARG A 128 29.26 14.86 -4.66
CA ARG A 128 28.19 13.88 -4.45
C ARG A 128 28.46 12.99 -3.24
N LEU A 129 29.74 12.62 -3.02
CA LEU A 129 30.13 11.85 -1.85
C LEU A 129 29.89 12.63 -0.55
N GLU A 130 30.16 13.94 -0.56
CA GLU A 130 29.91 14.80 0.60
C GLU A 130 28.42 14.97 0.89
N GLU A 131 27.60 15.09 -0.15
CA GLU A 131 26.13 15.05 -0.01
C GLU A 131 25.67 13.73 0.62
N PHE A 132 26.22 12.60 0.17
CA PHE A 132 25.88 11.29 0.72
C PHE A 132 26.22 11.15 2.20
N ARG A 133 27.36 11.69 2.62
CA ARG A 133 27.76 11.71 4.04
C ARG A 133 26.80 12.50 4.91
N ARG A 134 26.32 13.66 4.42
CA ARG A 134 25.32 14.47 5.11
C ARG A 134 23.97 13.76 5.21
N GLY A 135 23.57 13.04 4.17
CA GLY A 135 22.32 12.28 4.13
C GLY A 135 22.33 10.98 4.93
N SER A 136 23.50 10.42 5.25
CA SER A 136 23.65 9.15 6.00
C SER A 136 23.57 9.27 7.52
N VAL A 137 23.23 10.45 8.05
CA VAL A 137 23.18 10.72 9.50
C VAL A 137 21.96 10.06 10.17
N PHE A 138 20.95 9.62 9.41
CA PHE A 138 19.70 9.04 9.90
C PHE A 138 19.51 7.57 9.49
#